data_AF-A0A8T3WKW0-F1
#
_entry.id   AF-A0A8T3WKW0-F1
#
_cell.length_a   1.000
_cell.length_b   1.000
_cell.length_c   1.000
_cell.angle_alpha   90.00
_cell.angle_beta   90.00
_cell.angle_gamma   90.00
#
_symmetry.space_group_name_H-M   'P 1'
#
loop_
_entity.id
_entity.type
_entity.pdbx_description
1 polymer ?
#
loop_
_entity_poly.entity_id
_entity_poly.type
_entity_poly.pdbx_seq_one_letter_code
_entity_poly.pdbx_strand_id
1 'polypeptide(L)'
;MLDNKTALIIGIFLLLLFSIAYAHEAEEETHEESTINAHSLVSSSFKYMIIASVISLLFIIISLYIREKSEKVKWILFLAIIIPVIASTAYLAYSTVYLNLVSETQGPVHWHADYEVWVCDEKAELVKPKGISNRIGSPLFHDHGDSRIHVEGVVADTRNVDLHSFFQTVGGDLDADILEIPKENEVVKVKNGDLCNGEEAKLQAFVYKVINADNAKSWIFEQEKIGNFPKYILSPYSNVPPGDCIIIEFGPESEKTGHICATYEAAMQRGELVGS
;
A
#
# COMPACT_ATOMS: atom_id res chain seq x y z
N MET A 1 23.30 -47.34 -12.77
CA MET A 1 23.24 -47.07 -11.31
C MET A 1 23.61 -45.61 -11.12
N LEU A 2 22.88 -44.85 -10.30
CA LEU A 2 23.45 -43.60 -9.80
C LEU A 2 24.73 -43.96 -9.05
N ASP A 3 25.81 -43.23 -9.29
CA ASP A 3 26.96 -43.26 -8.39
C ASP A 3 26.46 -42.94 -6.96
N ASN A 4 27.01 -43.64 -5.97
CA ASN A 4 26.57 -43.52 -4.57
C ASN A 4 26.72 -42.09 -4.02
N LYS A 5 27.66 -41.29 -4.55
CA LYS A 5 27.84 -39.88 -4.16
C LYS A 5 26.70 -39.01 -4.68
N THR A 6 26.25 -39.22 -5.92
CA THR A 6 25.12 -38.48 -6.49
C THR A 6 23.82 -38.79 -5.76
N ALA A 7 23.60 -40.06 -5.40
CA ALA A 7 22.44 -40.46 -4.60
C ALA A 7 22.50 -39.87 -3.17
N LEU A 8 23.68 -39.85 -2.56
CA LEU A 8 23.91 -39.26 -1.22
C LEU A 8 23.66 -37.75 -1.22
N ILE A 9 24.14 -37.02 -2.22
CA ILE A 9 23.95 -35.57 -2.35
C ILE A 9 22.46 -35.24 -2.50
N ILE A 10 21.73 -35.97 -3.36
CA ILE A 10 20.29 -35.79 -3.54
C ILE A 10 19.54 -36.12 -2.24
N GLY A 11 19.93 -37.18 -1.53
CA GLY A 11 19.31 -37.59 -0.27
C GLY A 11 19.51 -36.57 0.86
N ILE A 12 20.73 -36.05 1.03
CA ILE A 12 21.04 -35.00 2.01
C ILE A 12 20.26 -33.71 1.69
N PHE A 13 20.15 -33.37 0.40
CA PHE A 13 19.45 -32.17 -0.02
C PHE A 13 17.93 -32.26 0.20
N LEU A 14 17.32 -33.43 -0.09
CA LEU A 14 15.91 -33.70 0.23
C LEU A 14 15.64 -33.62 1.75
N LEU A 15 16.54 -34.18 2.56
CA LEU A 15 16.45 -34.10 4.03
C LEU A 15 16.51 -32.66 4.56
N LEU A 16 17.37 -31.81 3.96
CA LEU A 16 17.44 -30.39 4.31
C LEU A 16 16.17 -29.63 3.91
N LEU A 17 15.56 -29.96 2.77
CA LEU A 17 14.29 -29.35 2.34
C LEU A 17 13.11 -29.71 3.26
N PHE A 18 13.04 -30.96 3.76
CA PHE A 18 12.01 -31.37 4.73
C PHE A 18 12.15 -30.68 6.09
N SER A 19 13.39 -30.35 6.48
CA SER A 19 13.67 -29.71 7.77
C SER A 19 13.16 -28.26 7.84
N ILE A 20 13.08 -27.58 6.70
CA ILE A 20 12.60 -26.18 6.62
C ILE A 20 11.06 -26.14 6.61
N ALA A 21 10.40 -27.17 6.07
CA ALA A 21 8.95 -27.24 5.99
C ALA A 21 8.25 -27.52 7.33
N TYR A 22 8.94 -28.13 8.30
CA TYR A 22 8.39 -28.51 9.60
C TYR A 22 8.53 -27.45 10.70
N ALA A 23 9.15 -26.30 10.41
CA ALA A 23 9.43 -25.26 11.40
C ALA A 23 8.31 -24.19 11.55
N HIS A 24 7.15 -24.37 10.90
CA HIS A 24 5.99 -23.50 11.13
C HIS A 24 5.03 -24.16 12.13
N GLU A 25 5.27 -23.81 13.39
CA GLU A 25 4.48 -24.15 14.58
C GLU A 25 3.07 -23.56 14.46
N ALA A 26 2.07 -24.34 14.88
CA ALA A 26 0.67 -24.00 14.85
C ALA A 26 0.32 -23.12 16.05
N GLU A 27 0.03 -21.84 15.80
CA GLU A 27 -0.64 -20.98 16.77
C GLU A 27 -2.16 -21.05 16.51
N GLU A 28 -2.91 -21.36 17.57
CA GLU A 28 -4.37 -21.33 17.59
C GLU A 28 -4.84 -19.86 17.54
N GLU A 29 -5.43 -19.43 16.42
CA GLU A 29 -5.96 -18.07 16.27
C GLU A 29 -7.46 -17.98 16.61
N THR A 30 -7.79 -17.01 17.45
CA THR A 30 -9.14 -16.57 17.79
C THR A 30 -9.56 -15.40 16.91
N HIS A 31 -10.63 -15.56 16.10
CA HIS A 31 -11.61 -14.62 15.51
C HIS A 31 -11.35 -13.10 15.24
N GLU A 32 -10.21 -12.50 15.55
CA GLU A 32 -9.73 -11.19 15.05
C GLU A 32 -8.83 -11.40 13.79
N GLU A 33 -9.09 -12.49 13.08
CA GLU A 33 -8.21 -13.21 12.15
C GLU A 33 -8.08 -12.58 10.75
N SER A 34 -9.01 -11.75 10.29
CA SER A 34 -9.08 -11.44 8.85
C SER A 34 -7.98 -10.51 8.35
N THR A 35 -7.53 -9.56 9.17
CA THR A 35 -6.60 -8.50 8.75
C THR A 35 -5.14 -8.91 8.91
N ILE A 36 -4.81 -9.62 9.99
CA ILE A 36 -3.49 -10.23 10.23
C ILE A 36 -3.18 -11.27 9.13
N ASN A 37 -4.20 -12.00 8.68
CA ASN A 37 -4.04 -13.00 7.61
C ASN A 37 -3.68 -12.40 6.25
N ALA A 38 -4.20 -11.22 5.88
CA ALA A 38 -3.97 -10.66 4.55
C ALA A 38 -2.51 -10.25 4.32
N HIS A 39 -1.90 -9.53 5.26
CA HIS A 39 -0.50 -9.14 5.17
C HIS A 39 0.43 -10.37 5.25
N SER A 40 0.09 -11.34 6.10
CA SER A 40 0.80 -12.62 6.21
C SER A 40 0.78 -13.39 4.89
N LEU A 41 -0.37 -13.43 4.20
CA LEU A 41 -0.53 -14.09 2.90
C LEU A 41 0.33 -13.46 1.81
N VAL A 42 0.35 -12.13 1.69
CA VAL A 42 1.17 -11.44 0.68
C VAL A 42 2.67 -11.68 0.93
N SER A 43 3.11 -11.56 2.19
CA SER A 43 4.51 -11.81 2.56
C SER A 43 4.90 -13.27 2.31
N SER A 44 4.02 -14.21 2.65
CA SER A 44 4.24 -15.65 2.45
C SER A 44 4.28 -16.02 0.96
N SER A 45 3.41 -15.44 0.15
CA SER A 45 3.41 -15.57 -1.31
C SER A 45 4.76 -15.23 -1.93
N PHE A 46 5.34 -14.09 -1.53
CA PHE A 46 6.66 -13.67 -2.01
C PHE A 46 7.77 -14.63 -1.55
N LYS A 47 7.73 -15.09 -0.28
CA LYS A 47 8.69 -16.08 0.25
C LYS A 47 8.63 -17.39 -0.52
N TYR A 48 7.43 -17.94 -0.75
CA TYR A 48 7.27 -19.19 -1.52
C TYR A 48 7.74 -19.07 -2.96
N MET A 49 7.48 -17.93 -3.60
CA MET A 49 7.99 -17.64 -4.95
C MET A 49 9.52 -17.64 -4.98
N ILE A 50 10.19 -17.00 -4.00
CA ILE A 50 11.66 -17.02 -3.90
C ILE A 50 12.19 -18.43 -3.68
N ILE A 51 11.61 -19.17 -2.73
CA ILE A 51 12.03 -20.55 -2.42
C ILE A 51 11.90 -21.44 -3.67
N ALA A 52 10.75 -21.38 -4.34
CA ALA A 52 10.51 -22.13 -5.57
C ALA A 52 11.49 -21.76 -6.70
N SER A 53 11.83 -20.47 -6.81
CA SER A 53 12.80 -19.97 -7.80
C SER A 53 14.21 -20.47 -7.52
N VAL A 54 14.65 -20.43 -6.26
CA VAL A 54 15.98 -20.91 -5.83
C VAL A 54 16.10 -22.43 -6.04
N ILE A 55 15.09 -23.20 -5.64
CA ILE A 55 15.06 -24.65 -5.84
C ILE A 55 15.12 -24.99 -7.32
N SER A 56 14.27 -24.34 -8.13
CA SER A 56 14.24 -24.55 -9.59
C SER A 56 15.58 -24.22 -10.24
N LEU A 57 16.18 -23.07 -9.88
CA LEU A 57 17.48 -22.65 -10.41
C LEU A 57 18.59 -23.64 -10.04
N LEU A 58 18.60 -24.13 -8.80
CA LEU A 58 19.57 -25.13 -8.35
C LEU A 58 19.44 -26.44 -9.15
N PHE A 59 18.22 -26.95 -9.38
CA PHE A 59 18.02 -28.15 -10.20
C PHE A 59 18.35 -27.93 -11.68
N ILE A 60 18.14 -26.72 -12.21
CA ILE A 60 18.62 -26.34 -13.55
C ILE A 60 20.15 -26.42 -13.61
N ILE A 61 20.85 -25.84 -12.63
CA ILE A 61 22.32 -25.88 -12.56
C ILE A 61 22.81 -27.34 -12.46
N ILE A 62 22.22 -28.15 -11.58
CA ILE A 62 22.55 -29.58 -11.45
C ILE A 62 22.34 -30.31 -12.80
N SER A 63 21.24 -30.00 -13.48
CA SER A 63 20.96 -30.55 -14.82
C SER A 63 22.04 -30.19 -15.84
N LEU A 64 22.61 -28.98 -15.77
CA LEU A 64 23.71 -28.59 -16.66
C LEU A 64 25.03 -29.32 -16.35
N TYR A 65 25.32 -29.62 -15.08
CA TYR A 65 26.56 -30.29 -14.67
C TYR A 65 26.57 -31.81 -14.93
N ILE A 66 25.42 -32.48 -14.89
CA ILE A 66 25.34 -33.92 -15.14
C ILE A 66 25.44 -34.18 -16.65
N ARG A 67 26.61 -34.64 -17.12
CA ARG A 67 26.88 -34.90 -18.55
C ARG A 67 26.02 -36.02 -19.13
N GLU A 68 25.98 -37.17 -18.45
CA GLU A 68 25.22 -38.34 -18.88
C GLU A 68 23.99 -38.54 -17.99
N LYS A 69 22.80 -38.37 -18.55
CA LYS A 69 21.53 -38.48 -17.83
C LYS A 69 20.79 -39.74 -18.29
N SER A 70 20.64 -40.71 -17.39
CA SER A 70 19.66 -41.77 -17.60
C SER A 70 18.24 -41.20 -17.68
N GLU A 71 17.32 -41.91 -18.35
CA GLU A 71 15.92 -41.48 -18.44
C GLU A 71 15.27 -41.22 -17.07
N LYS A 72 15.59 -42.02 -16.06
CA LYS A 72 15.10 -41.80 -14.69
C LYS A 72 15.58 -40.48 -14.10
N VAL A 73 16.85 -40.12 -14.31
CA VAL A 73 17.42 -38.87 -13.80
C VAL A 73 16.80 -37.66 -14.51
N LYS A 74 16.53 -37.75 -15.81
CA LYS A 74 15.83 -36.69 -16.56
C LYS A 74 14.46 -36.41 -15.96
N TRP A 75 13.67 -37.45 -15.70
CA TRP A 75 12.36 -37.33 -15.07
C TRP A 75 12.42 -36.73 -13.66
N ILE A 76 13.38 -37.16 -12.83
CA ILE A 76 13.54 -36.60 -11.48
C ILE A 76 13.87 -35.11 -11.54
N LEU A 77 14.84 -34.71 -12.37
CA LEU A 77 15.22 -33.30 -12.52
C LEU A 77 14.06 -32.46 -13.06
N PHE A 78 13.32 -32.99 -14.03
CA PHE A 78 12.13 -32.34 -14.57
C PHE A 78 11.07 -32.10 -13.50
N LEU A 79 10.71 -33.15 -12.74
CA LEU A 79 9.72 -33.03 -11.66
C LEU A 79 10.20 -32.09 -10.55
N ALA A 80 11.49 -32.12 -10.21
CA ALA A 80 12.07 -31.26 -9.18
C ALA A 80 12.05 -29.76 -9.56
N ILE A 81 11.96 -29.43 -10.85
CA ILE A 81 11.77 -28.06 -11.34
C ILE A 81 10.27 -27.75 -11.45
N ILE A 82 9.48 -28.66 -12.04
CA ILE A 82 8.05 -28.43 -12.30
C ILE A 82 7.24 -28.31 -11.01
N ILE A 83 7.47 -29.19 -10.02
CA ILE A 83 6.64 -29.24 -8.81
C ILE A 83 6.70 -27.91 -8.04
N PRO A 84 7.88 -27.32 -7.72
CA PRO A 84 7.94 -26.01 -7.06
C PRO A 84 7.30 -24.89 -7.86
N VAL A 85 7.45 -24.87 -9.19
CA VAL A 85 6.83 -23.86 -10.06
C VAL A 85 5.31 -23.98 -10.03
N ILE A 86 4.76 -25.18 -10.17
CA ILE A 86 3.30 -25.42 -10.10
C ILE A 86 2.77 -25.08 -8.71
N ALA A 87 3.45 -25.53 -7.65
CA ALA A 87 3.02 -25.29 -6.27
C ALA A 87 3.00 -23.80 -5.94
N SER A 88 4.06 -23.05 -6.27
CA SER A 88 4.11 -21.59 -6.07
C SER A 88 3.06 -20.86 -6.90
N THR A 89 2.86 -21.26 -8.16
CA THR A 89 1.81 -20.69 -9.03
C THR A 89 0.41 -20.93 -8.45
N ALA A 90 0.13 -22.14 -8.00
CA ALA A 90 -1.15 -22.49 -7.39
C ALA A 90 -1.38 -21.71 -6.08
N TYR A 91 -0.34 -21.56 -5.26
CA TYR A 91 -0.40 -20.77 -4.03
C TYR A 91 -0.68 -19.30 -4.33
N LEU A 92 0.02 -18.69 -5.30
CA LEU A 92 -0.19 -17.31 -5.71
C LEU A 92 -1.61 -17.08 -6.26
N ALA A 93 -2.10 -18.00 -7.09
CA ALA A 93 -3.46 -17.95 -7.61
C ALA A 93 -4.49 -18.05 -6.48
N TYR A 94 -4.31 -19.01 -5.56
CA TYR A 94 -5.16 -19.16 -4.38
C TYR A 94 -5.14 -17.92 -3.50
N SER A 95 -3.96 -17.40 -3.14
CA SER A 95 -3.83 -16.22 -2.28
C SER A 95 -4.46 -15.00 -2.91
N THR A 96 -4.31 -14.81 -4.23
CA THR A 96 -4.91 -13.68 -4.94
C THR A 96 -6.43 -13.75 -4.94
N VAL A 97 -7.00 -14.92 -5.26
CA VAL A 97 -8.46 -15.11 -5.24
C VAL A 97 -9.00 -14.96 -3.82
N TYR A 98 -8.32 -15.57 -2.84
CA TYR A 98 -8.71 -15.47 -1.44
C TYR A 98 -8.70 -14.02 -0.96
N LEU A 99 -7.61 -13.28 -1.16
CA LEU A 99 -7.50 -11.87 -0.79
C LEU A 99 -8.61 -11.02 -1.44
N ASN A 100 -8.86 -11.21 -2.74
CA ASN A 100 -9.93 -10.49 -3.42
C ASN A 100 -11.32 -10.82 -2.83
N LEU A 101 -11.56 -12.06 -2.38
CA LEU A 101 -12.86 -12.43 -1.80
C LEU A 101 -13.07 -11.91 -0.38
N VAL A 102 -12.00 -11.80 0.41
CA VAL A 102 -12.10 -11.40 1.83
C VAL A 102 -11.79 -9.93 2.08
N SER A 103 -11.17 -9.24 1.12
CA SER A 103 -10.87 -7.80 1.21
C SER A 103 -12.13 -6.94 1.23
N GLU A 104 -12.07 -5.79 1.90
CA GLU A 104 -13.17 -4.82 1.92
C GLU A 104 -13.48 -4.26 0.52
N THR A 105 -12.47 -4.12 -0.33
CA THR A 105 -12.65 -3.64 -1.71
C THR A 105 -13.06 -4.72 -2.71
N GLN A 106 -13.11 -5.98 -2.27
CA GLN A 106 -13.43 -7.14 -3.10
C GLN A 106 -12.56 -7.29 -4.36
N GLY A 107 -11.32 -6.79 -4.32
CA GLY A 107 -10.42 -6.73 -5.46
C GLY A 107 -9.48 -5.51 -5.44
N PRO A 108 -8.59 -5.39 -6.44
CA PRO A 108 -7.66 -4.29 -6.52
C PRO A 108 -8.37 -2.98 -6.87
N VAL A 109 -7.93 -1.91 -6.24
CA VAL A 109 -8.42 -0.55 -6.46
C VAL A 109 -7.30 0.36 -6.95
N HIS A 110 -7.71 1.52 -7.45
CA HIS A 110 -6.84 2.61 -7.87
C HIS A 110 -7.58 3.89 -7.53
N TRP A 111 -7.40 4.36 -6.30
CA TRP A 111 -8.07 5.56 -5.79
C TRP A 111 -7.08 6.70 -5.63
N HIS A 112 -7.55 7.92 -5.87
CA HIS A 112 -6.80 9.15 -5.76
C HIS A 112 -7.55 10.16 -4.90
N ALA A 113 -6.80 10.88 -4.08
CA ALA A 113 -7.24 12.13 -3.46
C ALA A 113 -6.10 13.14 -3.52
N ASP A 114 -6.39 14.37 -3.93
CA ASP A 114 -5.42 15.44 -3.80
C ASP A 114 -5.42 15.95 -2.36
N TYR A 115 -4.27 16.39 -1.88
CA TYR A 115 -4.18 16.97 -0.55
C TYR A 115 -3.29 18.22 -0.52
N GLU A 116 -3.55 19.09 0.44
CA GLU A 116 -2.66 20.17 0.80
C GLU A 116 -2.51 20.24 2.32
N VAL A 117 -1.31 20.58 2.78
CA VAL A 117 -1.01 20.80 4.19
C VAL A 117 -0.59 22.25 4.36
N TRP A 118 -1.23 22.95 5.29
CA TRP A 118 -1.00 24.36 5.58
C TRP A 118 -0.67 24.53 7.05
N VAL A 119 0.44 25.21 7.35
CA VAL A 119 0.89 25.48 8.72
C VAL A 119 1.10 26.97 8.87
N CYS A 120 0.28 27.61 9.70
CA CYS A 120 0.26 29.07 9.89
C CYS A 120 0.17 29.84 8.55
N ASP A 121 -0.77 29.45 7.68
CA ASP A 121 -1.01 30.00 6.33
C ASP A 121 0.13 29.76 5.31
N GLU A 122 1.15 28.97 5.67
CA GLU A 122 2.21 28.56 4.75
C GLU A 122 1.99 27.12 4.28
N LYS A 123 1.98 26.90 2.96
CA LYS A 123 1.86 25.56 2.38
C LYS A 123 3.12 24.75 2.70
N ALA A 124 2.93 23.60 3.35
CA ALA A 124 3.99 22.67 3.66
C ALA A 124 3.97 21.49 2.67
N GLU A 125 4.97 21.42 1.80
CA GLU A 125 5.13 20.33 0.85
C GLU A 125 5.85 19.13 1.47
N LEU A 126 5.30 17.93 1.29
CA LEU A 126 5.99 16.69 1.61
C LEU A 126 7.32 16.60 0.85
N VAL A 127 8.31 15.93 1.45
CA VAL A 127 9.56 15.55 0.78
C VAL A 127 9.24 14.89 -0.57
N LYS A 128 10.07 15.10 -1.59
CA LYS A 128 9.90 14.49 -2.91
C LYS A 128 10.64 13.15 -3.00
N PRO A 129 10.13 12.17 -3.76
CA PRO A 129 10.85 10.91 -3.94
C PRO A 129 12.24 11.13 -4.54
N LYS A 130 13.24 10.39 -4.06
CA LYS A 130 14.64 10.45 -4.50
C LYS A 130 15.16 9.07 -4.88
N GLY A 131 16.17 9.05 -5.76
CA GLY A 131 16.88 7.82 -6.14
C GLY A 131 16.13 7.00 -7.19
N ILE A 132 16.00 5.70 -6.96
CA ILE A 132 15.43 4.74 -7.93
C ILE A 132 13.90 4.64 -7.79
N SER A 133 13.35 4.99 -6.62
CA SER A 133 11.91 5.02 -6.38
C SER A 133 11.31 6.33 -6.88
N ASN A 134 10.20 6.26 -7.59
CA ASN A 134 9.38 7.41 -7.98
C ASN A 134 8.23 7.67 -6.99
N ARG A 135 8.26 7.04 -5.80
CA ARG A 135 7.22 7.17 -4.78
C ARG A 135 7.80 7.26 -3.37
N ILE A 136 7.05 7.88 -2.47
CA ILE A 136 7.24 7.83 -1.02
C ILE A 136 6.07 7.06 -0.43
N GLY A 137 6.37 6.09 0.43
CA GLY A 137 5.38 5.20 1.03
C GLY A 137 5.49 3.76 0.56
N SER A 138 4.37 3.04 0.63
CA SER A 138 4.28 1.61 0.36
C SER A 138 3.76 1.33 -1.05
N PRO A 139 3.82 0.08 -1.55
CA PRO A 139 3.18 -0.27 -2.81
C PRO A 139 1.66 -0.05 -2.82
N LEU A 140 0.99 -0.19 -1.68
CA LEU A 140 -0.46 -0.02 -1.57
C LEU A 140 -0.85 1.44 -1.41
N PHE A 141 -0.04 2.22 -0.69
CA PHE A 141 -0.41 3.56 -0.23
C PHE A 141 0.79 4.51 -0.29
N HIS A 142 0.75 5.52 -1.17
CA HIS A 142 1.92 6.34 -1.49
C HIS A 142 1.58 7.69 -2.14
N ASP A 143 2.63 8.51 -2.34
CA ASP A 143 2.64 9.79 -3.05
C ASP A 143 3.79 9.81 -4.09
N HIS A 144 3.58 10.45 -5.25
CA HIS A 144 4.55 10.53 -6.36
C HIS A 144 5.32 11.87 -6.46
N GLY A 145 5.20 12.74 -5.47
CA GLY A 145 5.69 14.12 -5.44
C GLY A 145 4.74 15.13 -6.09
N ASP A 146 3.47 14.76 -6.25
CA ASP A 146 2.42 15.51 -6.95
C ASP A 146 1.28 15.98 -6.03
N SER A 147 1.47 15.88 -4.71
CA SER A 147 0.45 16.26 -3.69
C SER A 147 -0.85 15.46 -3.85
N ARG A 148 -0.69 14.17 -4.16
CA ARG A 148 -1.78 13.21 -4.33
C ARG A 148 -1.51 11.95 -3.53
N ILE A 149 -2.55 11.52 -2.82
CA ILE A 149 -2.62 10.25 -2.14
C ILE A 149 -3.07 9.19 -3.15
N HIS A 150 -2.27 8.12 -3.29
CA HIS A 150 -2.55 6.97 -4.16
C HIS A 150 -2.84 5.72 -3.33
N VAL A 151 -4.02 5.11 -3.53
CA VAL A 151 -4.34 3.76 -3.03
C VAL A 151 -4.40 2.80 -4.21
N GLU A 152 -3.40 1.92 -4.33
CA GLU A 152 -3.23 1.03 -5.48
C GLU A 152 -3.04 -0.43 -5.04
N GLY A 153 -4.02 -1.28 -5.33
CA GLY A 153 -3.98 -2.70 -4.97
C GLY A 153 -5.17 -3.13 -4.11
N VAL A 154 -5.04 -4.26 -3.44
CA VAL A 154 -6.15 -4.85 -2.67
C VAL A 154 -6.16 -4.28 -1.25
N VAL A 155 -7.23 -3.60 -0.86
CA VAL A 155 -7.39 -3.05 0.49
C VAL A 155 -8.10 -4.09 1.34
N ALA A 156 -7.32 -4.84 2.11
CA ALA A 156 -7.86 -5.86 3.02
C ALA A 156 -8.72 -5.25 4.14
N ASP A 157 -8.37 -4.05 4.59
CA ASP A 157 -9.03 -3.31 5.66
C ASP A 157 -8.85 -1.81 5.38
N THR A 158 -9.96 -1.07 5.31
CA THR A 158 -9.94 0.36 5.01
C THR A 158 -9.27 1.21 6.09
N ARG A 159 -9.15 0.71 7.32
CA ARG A 159 -8.38 1.37 8.40
C ARG A 159 -6.90 1.50 8.08
N ASN A 160 -6.37 0.68 7.17
CA ASN A 160 -4.97 0.77 6.72
C ASN A 160 -4.76 1.81 5.60
N VAL A 161 -5.83 2.46 5.13
CA VAL A 161 -5.80 3.48 4.07
C VAL A 161 -6.52 4.77 4.49
N ASP A 162 -6.54 5.05 5.79
CA ASP A 162 -6.98 6.34 6.33
C ASP A 162 -5.85 7.39 6.33
N LEU A 163 -6.19 8.66 6.61
CA LEU A 163 -5.18 9.74 6.61
C LEU A 163 -4.07 9.51 7.63
N HIS A 164 -4.37 8.99 8.83
CA HIS A 164 -3.35 8.62 9.80
C HIS A 164 -2.33 7.65 9.20
N SER A 165 -2.82 6.56 8.61
CA SER A 165 -2.01 5.54 7.95
C SER A 165 -1.21 6.11 6.78
N PHE A 166 -1.76 7.10 6.05
CA PHE A 166 -1.05 7.77 4.97
C PHE A 166 0.18 8.49 5.50
N PHE A 167 0.00 9.38 6.49
CA PHE A 167 1.10 10.16 7.05
C PHE A 167 2.17 9.26 7.67
N GLN A 168 1.78 8.22 8.41
CA GLN A 168 2.73 7.21 8.90
C GLN A 168 3.51 6.53 7.76
N THR A 169 2.81 6.13 6.70
CA THR A 169 3.41 5.44 5.56
C THR A 169 4.43 6.32 4.83
N VAL A 170 4.18 7.63 4.73
CA VAL A 170 5.11 8.59 4.11
C VAL A 170 6.19 9.14 5.07
N GLY A 171 6.26 8.62 6.30
CA GLY A 171 7.31 8.95 7.28
C GLY A 171 6.99 10.15 8.17
N GLY A 172 5.73 10.55 8.25
CA GLY A 172 5.19 11.54 9.19
C GLY A 172 4.27 10.91 10.23
N ASP A 173 3.40 11.73 10.80
CA ASP A 173 2.35 11.30 11.74
C ASP A 173 1.17 12.28 11.67
N LEU A 174 -0.05 11.78 11.83
CA LEU A 174 -1.26 12.59 11.87
C LEU A 174 -2.23 12.00 12.89
N ASP A 175 -2.46 12.72 13.97
CA ASP A 175 -3.48 12.40 14.99
C ASP A 175 -4.37 13.63 15.23
N ALA A 176 -5.34 13.53 16.13
CA ALA A 176 -6.27 14.61 16.45
C ALA A 176 -5.57 15.88 16.97
N ASP A 177 -4.38 15.73 17.57
CA ASP A 177 -3.65 16.83 18.19
C ASP A 177 -2.30 17.16 17.52
N ILE A 178 -1.76 16.26 16.69
CA ILE A 178 -0.38 16.35 16.21
C ILE A 178 -0.33 16.14 14.70
N LEU A 179 0.45 16.98 14.03
CA LEU A 179 0.85 16.81 12.65
C LEU A 179 2.38 16.79 12.57
N GLU A 180 2.92 15.76 11.96
CA GLU A 180 4.34 15.63 11.64
C GLU A 180 4.49 15.30 10.15
N ILE A 181 5.23 16.11 9.42
CA ILE A 181 5.48 15.91 7.98
C ILE A 181 6.97 16.03 7.66
N PRO A 182 7.55 15.04 6.96
CA PRO A 182 8.92 15.15 6.48
C PRO A 182 8.96 16.07 5.26
N LYS A 183 9.72 17.17 5.34
CA LYS A 183 10.07 18.04 4.21
C LYS A 183 11.48 17.71 3.74
N GLU A 184 11.89 18.34 2.64
CA GLU A 184 13.18 18.10 1.98
C GLU A 184 14.41 18.21 2.90
N ASN A 185 14.41 19.14 3.86
CA ASN A 185 15.55 19.42 4.75
C ASN A 185 15.18 19.49 6.24
N GLU A 186 13.91 19.33 6.58
CA GLU A 186 13.41 19.52 7.94
C GLU A 186 12.16 18.66 8.17
N VAL A 187 11.77 18.49 9.42
CA VAL A 187 10.48 17.92 9.78
C VAL A 187 9.63 19.04 10.36
N VAL A 188 8.46 19.28 9.79
CA VAL A 188 7.48 20.18 10.43
C VAL A 188 6.69 19.34 11.40
N LYS A 189 6.70 19.76 12.66
CA LYS A 189 5.95 19.15 13.74
C LYS A 189 5.21 20.24 14.51
N VAL A 190 3.89 20.13 14.54
CA VAL A 190 3.01 21.06 15.25
C VAL A 190 2.01 20.29 16.09
N LYS A 191 1.56 20.91 17.17
CA LYS A 191 0.56 20.37 18.08
C LYS A 191 -0.48 21.42 18.44
N ASN A 192 -1.72 20.99 18.67
CA ASN A 192 -2.76 21.84 19.25
C ASN A 192 -2.25 22.59 20.48
N GLY A 193 -2.42 23.91 20.47
CA GLY A 193 -1.90 24.81 21.50
C GLY A 193 -0.61 25.53 21.13
N ASP A 194 0.12 25.08 20.08
CA ASP A 194 1.23 25.85 19.53
C ASP A 194 0.71 27.15 18.90
N LEU A 195 1.59 28.15 18.78
CA LEU A 195 1.20 29.48 18.32
C LEU A 195 1.45 29.68 16.82
N CYS A 196 0.46 30.23 16.12
CA CYS A 196 0.63 30.86 14.81
C CYS A 196 0.50 32.38 14.98
N ASN A 197 1.52 33.15 14.61
CA ASN A 197 1.50 34.62 14.69
C ASN A 197 1.13 35.19 16.09
N GLY A 198 1.43 34.43 17.15
CA GLY A 198 1.13 34.80 18.53
C GLY A 198 -0.26 34.40 19.03
N GLU A 199 -1.08 33.76 18.20
CA GLU A 199 -2.39 33.20 18.55
C GLU A 199 -2.35 31.68 18.62
N GLU A 200 -3.15 31.09 19.50
CA GLU A 200 -3.26 29.64 19.65
C GLU A 200 -3.85 29.01 18.39
N ALA A 201 -3.15 28.01 17.85
CA ALA A 201 -3.56 27.30 16.65
C ALA A 201 -4.04 25.87 16.97
N LYS A 202 -4.91 25.38 16.10
CA LYS A 202 -5.48 24.04 16.12
C LYS A 202 -5.27 23.35 14.78
N LEU A 203 -5.06 22.04 14.87
CA LEU A 203 -5.06 21.10 13.78
C LEU A 203 -6.51 20.76 13.42
N GLN A 204 -6.83 20.95 12.15
CA GLN A 204 -8.16 20.72 11.59
C GLN A 204 -8.01 20.24 10.15
N ALA A 205 -9.03 19.53 9.65
CA ALA A 205 -9.04 19.12 8.25
C ALA A 205 -10.40 19.35 7.62
N PHE A 206 -10.38 19.63 6.33
CA PHE A 206 -11.54 19.86 5.50
C PHE A 206 -11.44 19.01 4.26
N VAL A 207 -12.58 18.70 3.68
CA VAL A 207 -12.64 17.97 2.43
C VAL A 207 -13.66 18.59 1.49
N TYR A 208 -13.28 18.68 0.23
CA TYR A 208 -14.18 18.93 -0.87
C TYR A 208 -14.52 17.59 -1.52
N LYS A 209 -15.81 17.26 -1.56
CA LYS A 209 -16.32 15.98 -2.10
C LYS A 209 -17.35 16.22 -3.18
N VAL A 210 -17.28 15.43 -4.25
CA VAL A 210 -18.34 15.38 -5.26
C VAL A 210 -19.52 14.54 -4.75
N ILE A 211 -20.69 15.16 -4.59
CA ILE A 211 -21.91 14.51 -4.05
C ILE A 211 -22.76 13.79 -5.12
N ASN A 212 -22.44 13.98 -6.40
CA ASN A 212 -23.18 13.41 -7.53
C ASN A 212 -22.25 12.72 -8.56
N ALA A 213 -21.22 12.03 -8.08
CA ALA A 213 -20.13 11.50 -8.90
C ALA A 213 -20.59 10.62 -10.08
N ASP A 214 -21.72 9.92 -9.93
CA ASP A 214 -22.33 9.06 -10.98
C ASP A 214 -22.89 9.85 -12.18
N ASN A 215 -23.06 11.18 -12.07
CA ASN A 215 -23.61 12.04 -13.11
C ASN A 215 -22.53 12.94 -13.72
N ALA A 216 -21.89 12.45 -14.79
CA ALA A 216 -20.75 13.07 -15.44
C ALA A 216 -21.02 14.40 -16.19
N LYS A 217 -22.23 14.97 -16.12
CA LYS A 217 -22.57 16.17 -16.91
C LYS A 217 -22.32 17.50 -16.19
N SER A 218 -22.27 17.51 -14.86
CA SER A 218 -21.86 18.66 -14.03
C SER A 218 -21.69 18.16 -12.60
N TRP A 219 -20.45 18.03 -12.13
CA TRP A 219 -20.22 17.58 -10.77
C TRP A 219 -20.56 18.67 -9.78
N ILE A 220 -21.27 18.30 -8.72
CA ILE A 220 -21.61 19.14 -7.60
C ILE A 220 -20.71 18.75 -6.44
N PHE A 221 -20.04 19.72 -5.83
CA PHE A 221 -19.22 19.47 -4.65
C PHE A 221 -19.69 20.25 -3.44
N GLU A 222 -19.36 19.72 -2.26
CA GLU A 222 -19.57 20.36 -0.97
C GLU A 222 -18.27 20.33 -0.17
N GLN A 223 -18.04 21.40 0.61
CA GLN A 223 -16.99 21.46 1.61
C GLN A 223 -17.51 20.95 2.96
N GLU A 224 -16.78 20.04 3.59
CA GLU A 224 -17.09 19.48 4.91
C GLU A 224 -15.86 19.62 5.83
N LYS A 225 -16.06 20.06 7.08
CA LYS A 225 -15.05 19.94 8.14
C LYS A 225 -15.06 18.52 8.69
N ILE A 226 -13.92 17.84 8.63
CA ILE A 226 -13.82 16.44 9.02
C ILE A 226 -13.66 16.34 10.55
N GLY A 227 -14.67 15.82 11.25
CA GLY A 227 -14.65 15.72 12.71
C GLY A 227 -13.61 14.75 13.28
N ASN A 228 -13.34 13.63 12.59
CA ASN A 228 -12.29 12.66 12.96
C ASN A 228 -11.38 12.42 11.75
N PHE A 229 -10.59 13.44 11.42
CA PHE A 229 -9.75 13.42 10.23
C PHE A 229 -8.66 12.35 10.21
N PRO A 230 -8.05 11.89 11.33
CA PRO A 230 -7.07 10.80 11.26
C PRO A 230 -7.68 9.52 10.66
N LYS A 231 -8.96 9.25 10.95
CA LYS A 231 -9.69 8.07 10.45
C LYS A 231 -10.41 8.31 9.12
N TYR A 232 -10.16 9.43 8.46
CA TYR A 232 -10.79 9.74 7.19
C TYR A 232 -10.27 8.82 6.09
N ILE A 233 -11.18 8.15 5.40
CA ILE A 233 -10.89 7.31 4.23
C ILE A 233 -11.38 8.05 2.99
N LEU A 234 -10.53 8.14 1.98
CA LEU A 234 -10.80 8.87 0.74
C LEU A 234 -11.86 8.20 -0.15
N SER A 235 -12.52 9.01 -0.97
CA SER A 235 -13.53 8.55 -1.93
C SER A 235 -12.93 7.58 -2.97
N PRO A 236 -13.64 6.51 -3.36
CA PRO A 236 -13.07 5.40 -4.14
C PRO A 236 -12.99 5.68 -5.65
N TYR A 237 -12.36 6.79 -6.06
CA TYR A 237 -12.28 7.25 -7.46
C TYR A 237 -10.85 7.41 -7.94
N SER A 238 -10.59 7.04 -9.20
CA SER A 238 -9.26 7.11 -9.82
C SER A 238 -8.91 8.48 -10.42
N ASN A 239 -9.83 9.44 -10.42
CA ASN A 239 -9.60 10.79 -10.92
C ASN A 239 -9.97 11.79 -9.82
N VAL A 240 -9.31 12.94 -9.80
CA VAL A 240 -9.60 14.04 -8.88
C VAL A 240 -9.93 15.28 -9.70
N PRO A 241 -11.19 15.76 -9.69
CA PRO A 241 -12.42 15.11 -9.20
C PRO A 241 -12.83 13.85 -10.03
N PRO A 242 -13.75 12.97 -9.55
CA PRO A 242 -14.59 13.09 -8.35
C PRO A 242 -13.96 12.57 -7.05
N GLY A 243 -12.71 12.10 -7.08
CA GLY A 243 -11.91 11.87 -5.87
C GLY A 243 -11.77 13.16 -5.06
N ASP A 244 -11.31 13.02 -3.83
CA ASP A 244 -11.37 14.11 -2.85
C ASP A 244 -10.29 15.16 -3.07
N CYS A 245 -10.56 16.39 -2.62
CA CYS A 245 -9.53 17.35 -2.27
C CYS A 245 -9.54 17.56 -0.75
N ILE A 246 -8.44 17.21 -0.09
CA ILE A 246 -8.32 17.21 1.37
C ILE A 246 -7.37 18.34 1.79
N ILE A 247 -7.84 19.23 2.65
CA ILE A 247 -7.02 20.31 3.20
C ILE A 247 -6.78 20.03 4.68
N ILE A 248 -5.52 19.94 5.07
CA ILE A 248 -5.09 19.81 6.47
C ILE A 248 -4.48 21.14 6.89
N GLU A 249 -5.01 21.74 7.94
CA GLU A 249 -4.59 23.07 8.38
C GLU A 249 -4.20 23.05 9.85
N PHE A 250 -3.08 23.72 10.15
CA PHE A 250 -2.71 24.12 11.48
C PHE A 250 -2.75 25.65 11.58
N GLY A 251 -3.79 26.19 12.21
CA GLY A 251 -4.06 27.62 12.26
C GLY A 251 -5.22 27.98 13.21
N PRO A 252 -5.77 29.20 13.13
CA PRO A 252 -6.96 29.56 13.91
C PRO A 252 -8.11 28.60 13.65
N GLU A 253 -8.85 28.26 14.71
CA GLU A 253 -10.01 27.38 14.60
C GLU A 253 -11.04 27.95 13.63
N SER A 254 -11.44 27.15 12.64
CA SER A 254 -12.37 27.56 11.60
C SER A 254 -13.37 26.46 11.27
N GLU A 255 -14.56 26.86 10.81
CA GLU A 255 -15.58 25.94 10.29
C GLU A 255 -15.44 25.67 8.79
N LYS A 256 -14.59 26.44 8.10
CA LYS A 256 -14.32 26.33 6.67
C LYS A 256 -12.85 26.62 6.36
N THR A 257 -12.32 26.04 5.30
CA THR A 257 -11.03 26.45 4.72
C THR A 257 -11.23 27.42 3.56
N GLY A 258 -10.25 28.32 3.37
CA GLY A 258 -10.12 29.15 2.17
C GLY A 258 -9.19 28.55 1.10
N HIS A 259 -8.53 27.43 1.39
CA HIS A 259 -7.62 26.73 0.48
C HIS A 259 -8.37 25.68 -0.34
N ILE A 260 -7.87 25.41 -1.54
CA ILE A 260 -8.44 24.43 -2.47
C ILE A 260 -7.33 23.83 -3.32
N CYS A 261 -7.40 22.52 -3.56
CA CYS A 261 -6.42 21.81 -4.38
C CYS A 261 -6.49 22.29 -5.83
N ALA A 262 -5.34 22.36 -6.49
CA ALA A 262 -5.21 22.88 -7.85
C ALA A 262 -6.11 22.16 -8.89
N THR A 263 -6.37 20.86 -8.74
CA THR A 263 -7.23 20.11 -9.66
C THR A 263 -8.70 20.47 -9.55
N TYR A 264 -9.19 20.66 -8.31
CA TYR A 264 -10.54 21.16 -8.04
C TYR A 264 -10.70 22.58 -8.56
N GLU A 265 -9.73 23.46 -8.29
CA GLU A 265 -9.73 24.83 -8.81
C GLU A 265 -9.79 24.83 -10.35
N ALA A 266 -8.95 24.03 -11.00
CA ALA A 266 -8.94 23.92 -12.45
C ALA A 266 -10.26 23.36 -13.01
N ALA A 267 -10.90 22.39 -12.34
CA ALA A 267 -12.20 21.85 -12.74
C ALA A 267 -13.33 22.88 -12.60
N MET A 268 -13.30 23.71 -11.55
CA MET A 268 -14.23 24.84 -11.39
C MET A 268 -14.05 25.87 -12.50
N GLN A 269 -12.80 26.24 -12.83
CA GLN A 269 -12.50 27.19 -13.91
C GLN A 269 -12.97 26.69 -15.29
N ARG A 270 -12.95 25.36 -15.52
CA ARG A 270 -13.50 24.74 -16.74
C ARG A 270 -15.03 24.60 -16.73
N GLY A 271 -15.70 24.87 -15.62
CA GLY A 271 -17.14 24.70 -15.46
C GLY A 271 -17.57 23.23 -15.34
N GLU A 272 -16.64 22.32 -15.05
CA GLU A 272 -16.92 20.89 -14.84
C GLU A 272 -17.45 20.61 -13.44
N LEU A 273 -17.13 21.50 -12.49
CA LEU A 273 -17.39 21.38 -11.07
C LEU A 273 -18.11 22.66 -10.57
N VAL A 274 -19.23 22.49 -9.86
CA VAL A 274 -20.08 23.59 -9.35
C VAL A 274 -20.43 23.32 -7.89
N GLY A 275 -20.21 24.27 -6.98
CA GLY A 275 -20.46 24.01 -5.56
C GLY A 275 -20.00 25.16 -4.68
N SER A 276 -20.18 24.98 -3.37
CA SER A 276 -19.83 25.97 -2.33
C SER A 276 -19.25 25.31 -1.09
#